data_AF-A0A399ZMS7-F1
#
_entry.id   AF-A0A399ZMS7-F1
#
_cell.length_a   1.000
_cell.length_b   1.000
_cell.length_c   1.000
_cell.angle_alpha   90.00
_cell.angle_beta   90.00
_cell.angle_gamma   90.00
#
_symmetry.space_group_name_H-M   'P 1'
#
loop_
_entity.id
_entity.type
_entity.pdbx_description
1 polymer ?
#
loop_
_entity_poly.entity_id
_entity_poly.type
_entity_poly.pdbx_seq_one_letter_code
_entity_poly.pdbx_strand_id
1 'polypeptide(L)' 'MTIAEILKSVQFVVNPDGEKSAVMVDVDVWDEIVSMLEDIEDAEEMKQAKMIREESVPWEVVKKEMKLGE' A
#
# COMPACT_ATOMS: atom_id res chain seq x y z
N MET A 1 -10.36 -6.54 -0.89
CA MET A 1 -11.48 -6.40 -1.87
C MET A 1 -10.94 -6.45 -3.31
N THR A 2 -11.77 -6.70 -4.32
CA THR A 2 -11.36 -6.44 -5.72
C THR A 2 -11.48 -4.96 -6.05
N ILE A 3 -10.65 -4.46 -6.98
CA ILE A 3 -10.74 -3.07 -7.48
C ILE A 3 -12.14 -2.75 -8.00
N ALA A 4 -12.80 -3.73 -8.65
CA ALA A 4 -14.16 -3.55 -9.17
C ALA A 4 -15.21 -3.34 -8.06
N GLU A 5 -15.01 -3.94 -6.88
CA GLU A 5 -15.88 -3.73 -5.72
C GLU A 5 -15.63 -2.37 -5.09
N ILE A 6 -14.37 -1.95 -4.97
CA ILE A 6 -13.97 -0.62 -4.49
C ILE A 6 -14.58 0.47 -5.38
N LEU A 7 -14.45 0.36 -6.70
CA LEU A 7 -15.00 1.36 -7.63
C LEU A 7 -16.52 1.48 -7.58
N LYS A 8 -17.22 0.42 -7.14
CA LYS A 8 -18.68 0.46 -6.96
C LYS A 8 -19.12 1.14 -5.66
N SER A 9 -18.26 1.18 -4.63
CA SER A 9 -18.58 1.81 -3.34
C SER A 9 -18.21 3.30 -3.29
N VAL A 10 -17.35 3.75 -4.20
CA VAL A 10 -16.89 5.14 -4.28
C VAL A 10 -18.04 6.13 -4.50
N GLN A 11 -18.03 7.21 -3.72
CA GLN A 11 -18.90 8.37 -3.89
C GLN A 11 -18.08 9.61 -4.24
N PHE A 12 -18.71 10.61 -4.87
CA PHE A 12 -18.06 11.86 -5.22
C PHE A 12 -18.67 13.03 -4.45
N VAL A 13 -17.80 13.86 -3.88
CA VAL A 13 -18.18 15.19 -3.41
C VAL A 13 -18.14 16.13 -4.62
N VAL A 14 -19.23 16.85 -4.83
CA VAL A 14 -19.41 17.74 -5.98
C VAL A 14 -19.57 19.18 -5.46
N ASN A 15 -18.85 20.12 -6.07
CA ASN A 15 -18.94 21.54 -5.74
C ASN A 15 -20.24 22.18 -6.31
N PRO A 16 -20.55 23.44 -5.97
CA PRO A 16 -21.75 24.11 -6.48
C PRO A 16 -21.81 24.25 -8.01
N ASP A 17 -20.65 24.24 -8.69
CA ASP A 17 -20.55 24.32 -10.15
C ASP A 17 -20.78 22.96 -10.84
N GLY A 18 -21.00 21.90 -10.08
CA GLY A 18 -21.24 20.54 -10.59
C GLY A 18 -19.96 19.75 -10.86
N GLU A 19 -18.79 20.27 -10.47
CA GLU A 19 -17.50 19.63 -10.66
C GLU A 19 -17.14 18.75 -9.45
N LYS A 20 -16.53 17.60 -9.71
CA LYS A 20 -16.07 16.68 -8.66
C LYS A 20 -14.86 17.28 -7.94
N SER A 21 -15.00 17.54 -6.65
CA SER A 21 -13.94 18.15 -5.83
C SER A 21 -13.20 17.15 -4.95
N ALA A 22 -13.87 16.05 -4.58
CA ALA A 22 -13.26 14.98 -3.80
C ALA A 22 -13.94 13.62 -4.05
N VAL A 23 -13.27 12.57 -3.57
CA VAL A 23 -13.77 11.21 -3.55
C VAL A 23 -14.02 10.83 -2.09
N MET A 24 -15.19 10.28 -1.80
CA MET A 24 -15.54 9.77 -0.48
C MET A 24 -15.61 8.25 -0.55
N VAL A 25 -14.94 7.60 0.40
CA VAL A 25 -14.88 6.15 0.56
C VAL A 25 -15.01 5.81 2.04
N ASP A 26 -15.45 4.59 2.34
CA ASP A 26 -15.36 4.06 3.70
C ASP A 26 -13.89 3.89 4.10
N VAL A 27 -13.61 3.97 5.41
CA VAL A 27 -12.24 3.85 5.94
C VAL A 27 -11.62 2.50 5.57
N ASP A 28 -12.37 1.41 5.68
CA ASP A 28 -11.88 0.08 5.30
C ASP A 28 -11.50 0.01 3.81
N VAL A 29 -12.21 0.74 2.95
CA VAL A 29 -11.87 0.84 1.52
C VAL A 29 -10.61 1.67 1.32
N TRP A 30 -10.44 2.75 2.08
CA TRP A 30 -9.21 3.54 2.04
C TRP A 30 -7.99 2.72 2.45
N ASP A 31 -8.08 1.95 3.52
CA ASP A 31 -6.98 1.10 4.01
C ASP A 31 -6.57 0.05 2.96
N GLU A 32 -7.55 -0.57 2.29
CA GLU A 32 -7.29 -1.50 1.18
C GLU A 32 -6.62 -0.81 -0.02
N ILE A 33 -7.02 0.42 -0.35
CA ILE A 33 -6.37 1.20 -1.42
C ILE A 33 -4.91 1.48 -1.06
N VAL A 34 -4.63 1.91 0.17
CA VAL A 34 -3.28 2.19 0.64
C VAL A 34 -2.43 0.92 0.61
N SER A 35 -2.92 -0.19 1.16
CA SER A 35 -2.20 -1.46 1.17
C SER A 35 -1.84 -1.95 -0.24
N MET A 36 -2.76 -1.82 -1.22
CA MET A 36 -2.44 -2.17 -2.61
C MET A 36 -1.37 -1.28 -3.24
N LEU A 37 -1.29 0.01 -2.84
CA LEU A 37 -0.26 0.92 -3.33
C LEU A 37 1.11 0.61 -2.68
N GLU A 38 1.13 0.30 -1.39
CA GLU A 38 2.33 -0.14 -0.67
C GLU A 38 2.90 -1.42 -1.29
N ASP A 39 2.06 -2.42 -1.59
CA ASP A 39 2.51 -3.65 -2.27
C ASP A 39 3.19 -3.38 -3.62
N ILE A 40 2.73 -2.37 -4.36
CA ILE A 40 3.32 -1.97 -5.65
C ILE A 40 4.67 -1.30 -5.44
N GLU A 41 4.78 -0.42 -4.44
CA GLU A 41 6.02 0.25 -4.06
C GLU A 41 7.06 -0.77 -3.60
N ASP A 42 6.71 -1.62 -2.64
CA ASP A 42 7.55 -2.71 -2.12
C ASP A 42 8.05 -3.63 -3.25
N ALA A 43 7.19 -3.98 -4.20
CA ALA A 43 7.57 -4.81 -5.34
C ALA A 43 8.61 -4.12 -6.23
N GLU A 44 8.57 -2.79 -6.35
CA GLU A 44 9.58 -2.04 -7.09
C GLU A 44 10.87 -1.86 -6.30
N GLU A 45 10.79 -1.56 -5.00
CA GLU A 45 11.95 -1.51 -4.11
C GLU A 45 12.71 -2.85 -4.12
N MET A 46 12.00 -3.97 -4.03
CA MET A 46 12.60 -5.31 -4.14
C MET A 46 13.31 -5.53 -5.48
N LYS A 47 12.81 -4.97 -6.58
CA LYS A 47 13.51 -5.05 -7.88
C LYS A 47 14.78 -4.20 -7.85
N GLN A 48 14.72 -2.99 -7.31
CA GLN A 48 15.87 -2.09 -7.22
C GLN A 48 16.97 -2.66 -6.32
N ALA A 49 16.63 -3.18 -5.14
CA ALA A 49 17.57 -3.84 -4.22
C ALA A 49 18.33 -5.00 -4.91
N LYS A 50 17.64 -5.79 -5.72
CA LYS A 50 18.25 -6.86 -6.54
C LYS A 50 19.21 -6.32 -7.60
N MET A 51 18.93 -5.16 -8.20
CA MET A 51 19.81 -4.56 -9.22
C MET A 51 21.09 -3.99 -8.60
N ILE A 52 20.99 -3.37 -7.43
CA ILE A 52 22.12 -2.73 -6.74
C ILE A 52 22.95 -3.76 -5.96
N ARG A 53 22.49 -5.02 -5.88
CA ARG A 53 23.09 -6.11 -5.10
C ARG A 53 23.28 -5.72 -3.63
N GLU A 54 22.27 -5.07 -3.07
CA GLU A 54 22.25 -4.87 -1.63
C GLU A 54 22.35 -6.22 -0.92
N GLU A 55 23.19 -6.28 0.10
CA GLU A 55 23.44 -7.51 0.83
C GLU A 55 22.21 -7.88 1.65
N SER A 56 21.53 -8.95 1.27
CA SER A 56 20.38 -9.45 2.02
C SER A 56 20.84 -10.10 3.32
N VAL A 57 20.27 -9.68 4.45
CA VAL A 57 20.53 -10.29 5.75
C VAL A 57 19.45 -11.33 6.05
N PRO A 58 19.79 -12.59 6.41
CA PRO A 58 18.80 -13.57 6.82
C PRO A 58 17.99 -13.10 8.03
N TRP A 59 16.67 -13.34 8.03
CA TRP A 59 15.78 -12.87 9.10
C TRP A 59 16.18 -13.36 10.51
N GLU A 60 16.71 -14.57 10.62
CA GLU A 60 17.22 -15.11 11.89
C GLU A 60 18.40 -14.30 12.48
N VAL A 61 19.23 -13.71 11.61
CA VAL A 61 20.32 -12.83 12.04
C VAL A 61 19.75 -11.53 12.61
N VAL A 62 18.78 -10.92 11.92
CA VAL A 62 18.09 -9.70 12.38
C VAL A 62 17.41 -9.93 13.72
N LYS A 63 16.64 -11.03 13.89
CA LYS A 63 16.00 -11.36 15.16
C LYS A 63 16.99 -11.46 16.31
N LYS A 64 18.12 -12.14 16.08
CA LYS A 64 19.19 -12.30 17.07
C LYS A 64 19.84 -10.98 17.44
N GLU A 65 20.15 -10.14 16.46
CA GLU A 65 20.81 -8.84 16.68
C GLU A 65 19.89 -7.83 17.37
N MET A 66 18.61 -7.81 16.99
CA MET A 66 17.60 -6.91 17.55
C MET A 66 16.96 -7.42 18.84
N LYS A 67 17.31 -8.63 19.30
CA LYS A 67 16.72 -9.30 20.48
C LYS A 67 15.19 -9.42 20.38
N LEU A 68 14.69 -9.64 19.16
CA LEU A 68 13.29 -10.00 18.94
C LEU A 68 13.16 -11.48 19.31
N GLY A 69 12.19 -11.82 20.17
CA GLY A 69 12.00 -13.18 20.69
C GLY A 69 11.84 -14.23 19.58
N GLU A 70 12.10 -15.50 19.93
CA GLU A 70 12.06 -16.65 18.99
C GLU A 70 10.74 -16.79 18.24
#